data_AF-Q8S332-F1
#
_entry.id   AF-Q8S332-F1
#
_cell.length_a   1.000
_cell.length_b   1.000
_cell.length_c   1.000
_cell.angle_alpha   90.00
_cell.angle_beta   90.00
_cell.angle_gamma   90.00
#
_symmetry.space_group_name_H-M   'P 1'
#
loop_
_entity.id
_entity.type
_entity.pdbx_description
1 polymer ?
#
loop_
_entity_poly.entity_id
_entity_poly.type
_entity_poly.pdbx_seq_one_letter_code
_entity_poly.pdbx_strand_id
1 'polypeptide(L)'
;DCNLVLYDVDKPIWASNTGGLARGCHLSMQRDGNLVVYSQRNRPIWASNTRGHNAANYVLILQKDRNVVIYGPAKWATGTYTGAVGISGFETGTAGIIKPVTVKSASNGKCEACMQV
;
A
#
# COMPACT_ATOMS: atom_id res chain seq x y z
N ASP A 1 10.24 21.37 6.47
CA ASP A 1 10.24 22.29 5.32
C ASP A 1 9.30 21.87 4.18
N CYS A 2 8.64 20.70 4.25
CA CYS A 2 7.74 20.19 3.21
C CYS A 2 8.44 19.75 1.92
N ASN A 3 9.71 19.36 1.98
CA ASN A 3 10.40 18.74 0.86
C ASN A 3 10.40 17.20 1.02
N LEU A 4 9.91 16.46 0.01
CA LEU A 4 10.10 15.02 -0.06
C LEU A 4 11.41 14.75 -0.78
N VAL A 5 12.36 14.10 -0.11
CA VAL A 5 13.73 13.92 -0.62
C VAL A 5 14.16 12.47 -0.45
N LEU A 6 14.77 11.91 -1.50
CA LEU A 6 15.51 10.66 -1.42
C LEU A 6 16.99 10.99 -1.24
N TYR A 7 17.58 10.45 -0.17
CA TYR A 7 19.00 10.59 0.13
C TYR A 7 19.75 9.29 -0.16
N ASP A 8 20.98 9.44 -0.63
CA ASP A 8 22.01 8.42 -0.61
C ASP A 8 23.04 8.81 0.45
N VAL A 9 22.92 8.20 1.63
CA VAL A 9 23.62 8.59 2.86
C VAL A 9 23.31 10.05 3.21
N ASP A 10 24.19 10.99 2.84
CA ASP A 10 24.04 12.44 3.10
C ASP A 10 23.80 13.25 1.81
N LYS A 11 23.79 12.58 0.64
CA LYS A 11 23.62 13.24 -0.66
C LYS A 11 22.17 13.18 -1.11
N PRO A 12 21.47 14.32 -1.28
CA PRO A 12 20.16 14.31 -1.92
C PRO A 12 20.31 13.89 -3.38
N ILE A 13 19.62 12.83 -3.79
CA ILE A 13 19.68 12.29 -5.16
C ILE A 13 18.40 12.52 -5.96
N TRP A 14 17.29 12.80 -5.27
CA TRP A 14 16.03 13.21 -5.88
C TRP A 14 15.20 14.02 -4.88
N ALA A 15 14.42 14.99 -5.35
CA ALA A 15 13.51 15.76 -4.50
C ALA A 15 12.23 16.18 -5.25
N SER A 16 11.13 16.35 -4.50
CA SER A 16 9.90 16.98 -5.00
C SER A 16 10.04 18.47 -5.27
N ASN A 17 11.12 19.09 -4.75
CA ASN A 17 11.42 20.52 -4.84
C ASN A 17 10.29 21.40 -4.26
N THR A 18 9.74 20.98 -3.12
CA THR A 18 8.64 21.68 -2.43
C THR A 18 9.03 22.29 -1.09
N GLY A 19 10.34 22.36 -0.82
CA GLY A 19 10.89 23.01 0.37
C GLY A 19 10.41 24.47 0.50
N GLY A 20 9.87 24.82 1.67
CA GLY A 20 9.42 26.18 1.98
C GLY A 20 8.04 26.54 1.45
N LEU A 21 7.41 25.72 0.60
CA LEU A 21 6.09 26.02 0.02
C LEU A 21 4.95 25.92 1.05
N ALA A 22 5.13 25.15 2.12
CA ALA A 22 4.13 24.93 3.15
C ALA A 22 4.78 24.51 4.49
N ARG A 23 3.93 24.21 5.49
CA ARG A 23 4.30 23.63 6.78
C ARG A 23 3.39 22.47 7.13
N GLY A 24 3.86 21.61 8.03
CA GLY A 24 3.10 20.46 8.55
C GLY A 24 2.64 19.49 7.46
N CYS A 25 3.51 19.20 6.50
CA CYS A 25 3.14 18.37 5.35
C CYS A 25 3.16 16.88 5.66
N HIS A 26 2.35 16.13 4.91
CA HIS A 26 2.34 14.67 4.93
C HIS A 26 2.36 14.11 3.51
N LEU A 27 2.90 12.90 3.38
CA LEU A 27 2.89 12.12 2.14
C LEU A 27 1.70 11.15 2.18
N SER A 28 0.97 11.04 1.07
CA SER A 28 -0.17 10.13 0.94
C SER A 28 -0.10 9.35 -0.36
N MET A 29 -0.12 8.02 -0.24
CA MET A 29 -0.34 7.12 -1.37
C MET A 29 -1.85 6.92 -1.53
N GLN A 30 -2.44 7.57 -2.52
CA GLN A 30 -3.88 7.56 -2.72
C GLN A 30 -4.36 6.23 -3.31
N ARG A 31 -5.65 5.92 -3.08
CA ARG A 31 -6.30 4.71 -3.62
C ARG A 31 -6.39 4.70 -5.14
N ASP A 32 -6.30 5.85 -5.79
CA ASP A 32 -6.29 5.93 -7.26
C ASP A 32 -4.88 5.74 -7.86
N GLY A 33 -3.86 5.49 -7.03
CA GLY A 33 -2.50 5.26 -7.49
C GLY A 33 -1.63 6.51 -7.56
N ASN A 34 -2.14 7.68 -7.15
CA ASN A 34 -1.35 8.91 -7.14
C ASN A 34 -0.64 9.13 -5.79
N LEU A 35 0.68 9.30 -5.82
CA LEU A 35 1.46 9.74 -4.66
C LEU A 35 1.42 11.27 -4.56
N VAL A 36 0.98 11.80 -3.43
CA VAL A 36 0.75 13.24 -3.24
C VAL A 36 1.36 13.73 -1.94
N VAL A 37 2.04 14.88 -2.00
CA VAL A 37 2.44 15.64 -0.81
C VAL A 37 1.37 16.67 -0.52
N TYR A 38 0.84 16.65 0.69
CA TYR A 38 -0.16 17.58 1.17
C TYR A 38 0.41 18.51 2.22
N SER A 39 -0.04 19.77 2.20
CA SER A 39 0.16 20.70 3.32
C SER A 39 -0.73 20.34 4.52
N GLN A 40 -0.48 20.96 5.67
CA GLN A 40 -1.31 20.81 6.88
C GLN A 40 -2.81 21.11 6.66
N ARG A 41 -3.14 21.94 5.66
CA ARG A 41 -4.53 22.27 5.29
C ARG A 41 -5.11 21.33 4.23
N ASN A 42 -4.52 20.15 4.03
CA ASN A 42 -4.90 19.17 3.01
C ASN A 42 -4.92 19.73 1.57
N ARG A 43 -4.15 20.79 1.28
CA ARG A 43 -3.92 21.25 -0.09
C ARG A 43 -2.75 20.49 -0.70
N PRO A 44 -2.90 19.89 -1.90
CA PRO A 44 -1.81 19.22 -2.59
C PRO A 44 -0.77 20.25 -3.03
N ILE A 45 0.50 19.98 -2.75
CA ILE A 45 1.63 20.85 -3.13
C ILE A 45 2.58 20.18 -4.14
N TRP A 46 2.50 18.85 -4.26
CA TRP A 46 3.17 18.06 -5.29
C TRP A 46 2.41 16.77 -5.54
N ALA A 47 2.46 16.25 -6.77
CA ALA A 47 1.88 14.96 -7.13
C ALA A 47 2.75 14.23 -8.16
N SER A 48 2.76 12.90 -8.08
CA SER A 48 3.41 12.03 -9.07
C SER A 48 2.67 11.99 -10.42
N ASN A 49 1.41 12.42 -10.46
CA ASN A 49 0.55 12.43 -11.65
C ASN A 49 0.32 11.03 -12.25
N THR A 50 0.23 10.02 -11.40
CA THR A 50 0.06 8.59 -11.77
C THR A 50 -1.35 8.08 -11.50
N ARG A 51 -2.32 9.00 -11.34
CA ARG A 51 -3.73 8.68 -11.08
C ARG A 51 -4.28 7.73 -12.14
N GLY A 52 -4.66 6.53 -11.71
CA GLY A 52 -5.46 5.59 -12.48
C GLY A 52 -6.96 5.95 -12.46
N HIS A 53 -7.72 5.25 -13.30
CA HIS A 53 -9.15 5.52 -13.46
C HIS A 53 -10.01 5.04 -12.29
N ASN A 54 -9.57 4.01 -11.57
CA ASN A 54 -10.35 3.35 -10.51
C ASN A 54 -9.56 3.27 -9.22
N ALA A 55 -10.29 3.30 -8.09
CA ALA A 55 -9.71 3.02 -6.78
C ALA A 55 -9.26 1.55 -6.70
N ALA A 56 -8.01 1.33 -6.32
CA ALA A 56 -7.39 0.01 -6.19
C ALA A 56 -6.26 0.03 -5.13
N ASN A 57 -5.58 -1.09 -4.96
CA ASN A 57 -4.47 -1.22 -4.03
C ASN A 57 -3.15 -0.93 -4.76
N TYR A 58 -2.41 0.04 -4.24
CA TYR A 58 -1.08 0.44 -4.70
C TYR A 58 -0.10 0.43 -3.54
N VAL A 59 1.17 0.18 -3.82
CA VAL A 59 2.26 0.24 -2.84
C VAL A 59 3.40 1.08 -3.38
N LEU A 60 4.02 1.89 -2.52
CA LEU A 60 5.25 2.63 -2.80
C LEU A 60 6.42 1.84 -2.20
N ILE A 61 7.40 1.47 -3.02
CA ILE A 61 8.54 0.65 -2.58
C ILE A 61 9.85 1.40 -2.86
N LEU A 62 10.68 1.54 -1.84
CA LEU A 62 12.11 1.82 -2.00
C LEU A 62 12.83 0.50 -2.26
N GLN A 63 13.39 0.39 -3.45
CA GLN A 63 14.02 -0.82 -3.95
C GLN A 63 15.51 -0.86 -3.62
N LYS A 64 16.12 -2.07 -3.69
CA LYS A 64 17.55 -2.28 -3.43
C LYS A 64 18.48 -1.58 -4.44
N ASP A 65 17.96 -1.24 -5.62
CA ASP A 65 18.68 -0.53 -6.69
C ASP A 65 18.59 0.99 -6.55
N ARG A 66 18.10 1.48 -5.40
CA ARG A 66 17.97 2.90 -5.06
C ARG A 66 16.85 3.61 -5.83
N ASN A 67 15.93 2.87 -6.46
CA ASN A 67 14.74 3.42 -7.09
C ASN A 67 13.54 3.46 -6.11
N VAL A 68 12.62 4.40 -6.31
CA VAL A 68 11.36 4.49 -5.59
C VAL A 68 10.22 4.33 -6.59
N VAL A 69 9.45 3.25 -6.46
CA VAL A 69 8.49 2.83 -7.49
C VAL A 69 7.10 2.62 -6.89
N ILE A 70 6.10 3.10 -7.61
CA ILE A 70 4.69 2.79 -7.33
C ILE A 70 4.32 1.52 -8.09
N TYR A 71 3.89 0.50 -7.37
CA TYR A 71 3.34 -0.74 -7.94
C TYR A 71 1.84 -0.82 -7.73
N GLY A 72 1.13 -1.25 -8.76
CA GLY A 72 -0.30 -1.54 -8.71
C GLY A 72 -1.00 -1.39 -10.07
N PRO A 73 -2.32 -1.63 -10.13
CA PRO A 73 -3.10 -2.22 -9.06
C PRO A 73 -2.70 -3.69 -8.83
N ALA A 74 -2.94 -4.20 -7.63
CA ALA A 74 -2.78 -5.62 -7.33
C ALA A 74 -3.50 -6.49 -8.37
N LYS A 75 -2.78 -7.44 -8.98
CA LYS A 75 -3.32 -8.31 -10.04
C LYS A 75 -3.97 -9.56 -9.49
N TRP A 76 -3.46 -10.08 -8.39
CA TRP A 76 -3.96 -11.26 -7.69
C TRP A 76 -3.65 -11.15 -6.20
N ALA A 77 -4.48 -11.77 -5.37
CA ALA A 77 -4.26 -11.91 -3.93
C ALA A 77 -4.81 -13.26 -3.45
N THR A 78 -4.22 -13.83 -2.39
CA THR A 78 -4.71 -15.08 -1.75
C THR A 78 -6.10 -14.92 -1.13
N GLY A 79 -6.52 -13.69 -0.80
CA GLY A 79 -7.79 -13.42 -0.12
C GLY A 79 -7.83 -13.86 1.35
N THR A 80 -6.68 -14.10 1.97
CA THR A 80 -6.56 -14.66 3.34
C THR A 80 -6.38 -13.59 4.43
N TYR A 81 -6.72 -12.33 4.15
CA TYR A 81 -6.61 -11.26 5.12
C TYR A 81 -7.58 -11.51 6.29
N THR A 82 -7.09 -11.41 7.53
CA THR A 82 -7.88 -11.72 8.75
C THR A 82 -8.77 -10.55 9.21
N GLY A 83 -9.23 -9.70 8.27
CA GLY A 83 -10.07 -8.52 8.55
C GLY A 83 -10.99 -8.11 7.39
N ALA A 84 -12.30 -8.22 7.64
CA ALA A 84 -13.49 -8.03 6.79
C ALA A 84 -13.77 -9.13 5.73
N VAL A 85 -14.29 -10.28 6.20
CA VAL A 85 -15.02 -11.25 5.38
C VAL A 85 -16.30 -10.58 4.85
N GLY A 86 -16.29 -10.21 3.57
CA GLY A 86 -17.48 -9.72 2.88
C GLY A 86 -18.27 -10.88 2.28
N ILE A 87 -19.38 -11.25 2.90
CA ILE A 87 -20.49 -11.90 2.18
C ILE A 87 -21.30 -10.74 1.59
N SER A 88 -21.41 -10.69 0.26
CA SER A 88 -22.21 -9.67 -0.42
C SER A 88 -23.68 -9.83 -0.01
N GLY A 89 -24.25 -8.84 0.66
CA GLY A 89 -25.71 -8.77 0.85
C GLY A 89 -26.23 -8.01 2.07
N PHE A 90 -25.42 -7.67 3.07
CA PHE A 90 -25.91 -6.98 4.26
C PHE A 90 -24.95 -5.87 4.74
N GLU A 91 -25.48 -4.64 4.80
CA GLU A 91 -24.85 -3.56 5.56
C GLU A 91 -25.00 -3.88 7.06
N THR A 92 -23.91 -3.72 7.80
CA THR A 92 -23.68 -4.16 9.20
C THR A 92 -23.28 -5.64 9.33
N GLY A 93 -22.00 -5.81 9.70
CA GLY A 93 -21.26 -7.07 9.64
C GLY A 93 -21.85 -8.18 10.49
N THR A 94 -21.92 -9.36 9.89
CA THR A 94 -22.37 -10.59 10.55
C THR A 94 -21.16 -11.47 10.85
N ALA A 95 -20.92 -11.75 12.13
CA ALA A 95 -19.92 -12.71 12.56
C ALA A 95 -20.30 -14.12 12.08
N GLY A 96 -19.44 -14.74 11.27
CA GLY A 96 -19.60 -16.14 10.87
C GLY A 96 -19.20 -17.08 12.00
N ILE A 97 -20.06 -18.03 12.33
CA ILE A 97 -19.77 -19.14 13.26
C ILE A 97 -18.58 -19.94 12.70
N ILE A 98 -17.50 -20.02 13.49
CA ILE A 98 -16.34 -20.88 13.18
C ILE A 98 -16.75 -22.33 13.45
N LYS A 99 -16.85 -23.15 12.40
CA LYS A 99 -16.71 -24.60 12.57
C LYS A 99 -15.22 -24.91 12.65
N PRO A 100 -14.72 -25.61 13.69
CA PRO A 100 -13.32 -26.01 13.74
C PRO A 100 -13.03 -26.90 12.53
N VAL A 101 -12.20 -26.42 11.61
CA VAL A 101 -11.64 -27.24 10.55
C VAL A 101 -10.57 -28.09 11.19
N THR A 102 -10.76 -29.41 11.17
CA THR A 102 -9.73 -30.38 11.51
C THR A 102 -8.48 -30.04 10.70
N VAL A 103 -7.38 -29.74 11.39
CA VAL A 103 -6.07 -29.60 10.78
C VAL A 103 -5.81 -30.88 9.98
N LYS A 104 -5.87 -30.81 8.65
CA LYS A 104 -5.24 -31.85 7.84
C LYS A 104 -3.75 -31.66 8.00
N SER A 105 -3.17 -32.43 8.93
CA SER A 105 -1.75 -32.74 8.90
C SER A 105 -1.40 -33.16 7.48
N ALA A 106 -0.31 -32.62 6.94
CA ALA A 106 0.24 -33.03 5.66
C ALA A 106 0.53 -34.54 5.72
N SER A 107 -0.41 -35.36 5.27
CA SER A 107 -0.14 -36.78 5.07
C SER A 107 0.79 -36.86 3.85
N ASN A 108 2.06 -37.11 4.14
CA ASN A 108 3.17 -37.41 3.22
C ASN A 108 4.07 -36.25 2.79
N GLY A 109 4.16 -35.16 3.56
CA GLY A 109 5.33 -34.25 3.49
C GLY A 109 5.60 -33.57 2.14
N LYS A 110 4.65 -33.53 1.20
CA LYS A 110 4.80 -32.82 -0.08
C LYS A 110 3.90 -31.60 -0.13
N CYS A 111 4.39 -30.53 0.47
CA CYS A 111 4.09 -29.19 -0.01
C CYS A 111 4.91 -28.97 -1.29
N GLU A 112 4.32 -29.07 -2.48
CA GLU A 112 5.07 -28.82 -3.73
C GLU A 112 5.49 -27.35 -3.88
N ALA A 113 4.83 -26.43 -3.16
CA ALA A 113 5.37 -25.14 -2.71
C ALA A 113 4.44 -24.61 -1.60
N CYS A 114 4.92 -24.49 -0.36
CA CYS A 114 4.13 -23.94 0.74
C CYS A 114 4.66 -22.58 1.16
N MET A 115 3.74 -21.63 1.32
CA MET A 115 3.99 -20.33 1.92
C MET A 115 3.31 -20.33 3.29
N GLN A 116 4.09 -20.21 4.35
CA GLN A 116 3.62 -20.09 5.73
C GLN A 116 3.77 -18.64 6.18
N VAL A 117 2.79 -18.15 6.95
CA VAL A 117 2.86 -16.87 7.67
C VAL A 117 3.62 -17.02 8.97
#